data_AF-A0A967EHA2-F1
#
_entry.id   AF-A0A967EHA2-F1
#
_cell.length_a   1.000
_cell.length_b   1.000
_cell.length_c   1.000
_cell.angle_alpha   90.00
_cell.angle_beta   90.00
_cell.angle_gamma   90.00
#
_symmetry.space_group_name_H-M   'P 1'
#
loop_
_entity.id
_entity.type
_entity.pdbx_description
1 polymer ?
#
loop_
_entity_poly.entity_id
_entity_poly.type
_entity_poly.pdbx_seq_one_letter_code
_entity_poly.pdbx_strand_id
1 'polypeptide(L)'
;MSTRLSWSVLAIGIVVGLVLGVASSTAQVPPPPNPQDVLSAAYPGKSYSPYAGAEFPSRIYWGDTHLHTVASLDAGAFGNRLDLREAYKFARGEEVVATTGIPIRLSRPYDWLVVADHSDNMGWFPDLLAGKPTLLADPTGKDWYNRIQAGDGVSVALEIISLFSQGEFPEAMMYAPDTKEYKSAWKEVIDVAEEYNDPGKFTAFIGFEWTSLIKGNNMHRVVIYRDGAAKASQMVAYTTYPPLGSPDPRDLWKWLTAFEDKSGGDVLAIAHNGNLA
;
A
#
# COMPACT_ATOMS: atom_id res chain seq x y z
N MET A 1 0.79 -78.13 33.68
CA MET A 1 -0.62 -78.42 34.05
C MET A 1 -1.31 -77.06 34.21
N SER A 2 -2.16 -76.67 33.26
CA SER A 2 -3.64 -76.76 33.35
C SER A 2 -4.16 -75.77 34.42
N THR A 3 -4.97 -74.74 34.14
CA THR A 3 -6.26 -74.73 33.42
C THR A 3 -6.68 -73.32 33.01
N ARG A 4 -7.59 -73.28 32.02
CA ARG A 4 -8.31 -72.13 31.43
C ARG A 4 -9.29 -71.46 32.40
N LEU A 5 -9.68 -70.20 32.12
CA LEU A 5 -11.10 -69.81 32.01
C LEU A 5 -11.27 -68.52 31.19
N SER A 6 -12.20 -68.56 30.24
CA SER A 6 -12.61 -67.50 29.31
C SER A 6 -13.61 -66.55 29.93
N TRP A 7 -13.55 -65.26 29.60
CA TRP A 7 -14.72 -64.38 29.54
C TRP A 7 -14.66 -63.53 28.27
N SER A 8 -15.69 -63.71 27.45
CA SER A 8 -15.97 -63.00 26.21
C SER A 8 -16.45 -61.58 26.52
N VAL A 9 -15.85 -60.56 25.89
CA VAL A 9 -16.54 -59.29 25.61
C VAL A 9 -16.22 -58.90 24.17
N LEU A 10 -17.25 -59.01 23.33
CA LEU A 10 -17.33 -58.46 21.98
C LEU A 10 -17.20 -56.93 22.09
N ALA A 11 -16.18 -56.35 21.46
CA ALA A 11 -16.16 -54.92 21.16
C ALA A 11 -16.01 -54.76 19.65
N ILE A 12 -17.17 -54.63 18.98
CA ILE A 12 -17.28 -54.20 17.59
C ILE A 12 -16.98 -52.69 17.57
N GLY A 13 -15.73 -52.35 17.23
CA GLY A 13 -15.34 -50.97 16.94
C GLY A 13 -15.65 -50.64 15.48
N ILE A 14 -16.74 -49.91 15.26
CA ILE A 14 -17.09 -49.32 13.97
C ILE A 14 -16.03 -48.26 13.64
N VAL A 15 -15.20 -48.52 12.63
CA VAL A 15 -14.36 -47.49 12.00
C VAL A 15 -15.23 -46.75 10.98
N VAL A 16 -15.76 -45.60 11.37
CA VAL A 16 -16.36 -44.64 10.44
C VAL A 16 -15.21 -43.92 9.74
N GLY A 17 -14.98 -44.27 8.48
CA GLY A 17 -14.11 -43.50 7.59
C GLY A 17 -14.78 -42.16 7.28
N LEU A 18 -14.30 -41.08 7.90
CA LEU A 18 -14.66 -39.72 7.52
C LEU A 18 -13.92 -39.39 6.21
N VAL A 19 -14.61 -39.54 5.08
CA VAL A 19 -14.19 -38.93 3.81
C VAL A 19 -14.51 -37.44 3.93
N LEU A 20 -13.51 -36.64 4.32
CA LEU A 20 -13.56 -35.20 4.18
C LEU A 20 -13.48 -34.87 2.69
N GLY A 21 -14.63 -34.73 2.05
CA GLY A 21 -14.73 -34.13 0.74
C GLY A 21 -14.22 -32.70 0.81
N VAL A 22 -13.10 -32.43 0.14
CA VAL A 22 -12.57 -31.08 -0.03
C VAL A 22 -13.55 -30.34 -0.95
N ALA A 23 -14.54 -29.68 -0.36
CA ALA A 23 -15.35 -28.71 -1.07
C ALA A 23 -14.43 -27.51 -1.35
N SER A 24 -14.01 -27.37 -2.60
CA SER A 24 -13.32 -26.16 -3.05
C SER A 24 -14.30 -25.01 -2.92
N SER A 25 -14.09 -24.14 -1.94
CA SER A 25 -14.82 -22.88 -1.83
C SER A 25 -14.38 -21.95 -2.96
N THR A 26 -15.01 -22.07 -4.12
CA THR A 26 -14.89 -21.05 -5.17
C THR A 26 -15.63 -19.80 -4.69
N ALA A 27 -14.90 -18.83 -4.15
CA ALA A 27 -15.42 -17.52 -3.74
C ALA A 27 -15.76 -16.60 -4.95
N GLN A 28 -16.12 -17.21 -6.08
CA GLN A 28 -16.56 -16.53 -7.28
C GLN A 28 -17.95 -17.04 -7.60
N VAL A 29 -18.86 -16.12 -7.94
CA VAL A 29 -20.02 -16.49 -8.75
C VAL A 29 -19.43 -17.04 -10.06
N PRO A 30 -19.55 -18.35 -10.34
CA PRO A 30 -19.06 -18.87 -11.61
C PRO A 30 -19.78 -18.11 -12.73
N PRO A 31 -19.11 -17.81 -13.86
CA PRO A 31 -19.82 -17.32 -15.03
C PRO A 31 -21.02 -18.25 -15.28
N PRO A 32 -22.19 -17.70 -15.64
CA PRO A 32 -23.39 -18.50 -15.82
C PRO A 32 -23.07 -19.66 -16.75
N PRO A 33 -23.61 -20.87 -16.50
CA PRO A 33 -23.27 -22.08 -17.28
C PRO A 33 -23.36 -21.89 -18.79
N ASN A 34 -24.24 -20.98 -19.23
CA ASN A 34 -24.42 -20.56 -20.61
C ASN A 34 -24.29 -19.03 -20.74
N PRO A 35 -23.08 -18.46 -20.83
CA PRO A 35 -22.89 -17.01 -20.97
C PRO A 35 -23.52 -16.47 -22.27
N GLN A 36 -23.64 -17.31 -23.30
CA GLN A 36 -24.33 -16.99 -24.55
C GLN A 36 -25.84 -16.73 -24.34
N ASP A 37 -26.51 -17.50 -23.48
CA ASP A 37 -27.95 -17.34 -23.22
C ASP A 37 -28.24 -16.03 -22.47
N VAL A 38 -27.35 -15.66 -21.53
CA VAL A 38 -27.47 -14.43 -20.75
C VAL A 38 -27.23 -13.18 -21.61
N LEU A 39 -26.32 -13.27 -22.59
CA LEU A 39 -26.03 -12.19 -23.53
C LEU A 39 -27.03 -12.14 -24.70
N SER A 40 -27.73 -13.23 -25.01
CA SER A 40 -28.64 -13.34 -26.16
C SER A 40 -29.84 -12.38 -26.11
N ALA A 41 -30.31 -12.05 -24.90
CA ALA A 41 -31.41 -11.09 -24.71
C ALA A 41 -31.04 -9.66 -25.11
N ALA A 42 -29.76 -9.29 -25.00
CA ALA A 42 -29.22 -7.99 -25.41
C ALA A 42 -28.71 -7.99 -26.86
N TYR A 43 -28.38 -9.18 -27.42
CA TYR A 43 -27.80 -9.34 -28.76
C TYR A 43 -28.49 -10.48 -29.55
N PRO A 44 -29.61 -10.21 -30.26
CA PRO A 44 -30.40 -11.23 -30.95
C PRO A 44 -29.80 -11.75 -32.28
N GLY A 45 -28.50 -11.55 -32.56
CA GLY A 45 -27.88 -11.90 -33.84
C GLY A 45 -26.55 -12.65 -33.73
N LYS A 46 -26.21 -13.46 -34.76
CA LYS A 46 -24.86 -13.99 -34.96
C LYS A 46 -23.94 -12.87 -35.46
N SER A 47 -23.38 -12.09 -34.54
CA SER A 47 -22.34 -11.11 -34.89
C SER A 47 -20.99 -11.82 -35.07
N TYR A 48 -20.29 -11.55 -36.17
CA TYR A 48 -18.90 -11.96 -36.36
C TYR A 48 -17.97 -11.34 -35.30
N SER A 49 -18.34 -10.16 -34.77
CA SER A 49 -17.66 -9.47 -33.67
C SER A 49 -18.64 -9.28 -32.52
N PRO A 50 -18.69 -10.20 -31.53
CA PRO A 50 -19.63 -10.12 -30.41
C PRO A 50 -19.44 -8.89 -29.52
N TYR A 51 -18.33 -8.15 -29.68
CA TYR A 51 -18.06 -6.89 -28.97
C TYR A 51 -18.53 -5.64 -29.75
N ALA A 52 -18.89 -5.76 -31.03
CA ALA A 52 -19.43 -4.64 -31.79
C ALA A 52 -20.80 -4.24 -31.23
N GLY A 53 -20.94 -2.97 -30.82
CA GLY A 53 -22.15 -2.47 -30.13
C GLY A 53 -22.24 -2.86 -28.65
N ALA A 54 -21.18 -3.41 -28.06
CA ALA A 54 -21.06 -3.54 -26.61
C ALA A 54 -20.61 -2.21 -26.00
N GLU A 55 -21.58 -1.45 -25.49
CA GLU A 55 -21.35 -0.12 -24.88
C GLU A 55 -21.18 -0.16 -23.36
N PHE A 56 -21.20 -1.35 -22.75
CA PHE A 56 -21.05 -1.52 -21.31
C PHE A 56 -19.69 -2.13 -20.93
N PRO A 57 -19.05 -1.66 -19.84
CA PRO A 57 -17.82 -2.24 -19.35
C PRO A 57 -18.08 -3.66 -18.83
N SER A 58 -17.31 -4.63 -19.34
CA SER A 58 -17.39 -6.05 -18.96
C SER A 58 -16.17 -6.55 -18.17
N ARG A 59 -15.17 -5.67 -17.94
CA ARG A 59 -13.99 -5.95 -17.13
C ARG A 59 -14.08 -5.22 -15.80
N ILE A 60 -14.00 -5.97 -14.71
CA ILE A 60 -13.90 -5.45 -13.34
C ILE A 60 -12.43 -5.52 -12.93
N TYR A 61 -11.90 -4.39 -12.48
CA TYR A 61 -10.53 -4.27 -11.98
C TYR A 61 -10.51 -4.19 -10.46
N TRP A 62 -9.49 -4.79 -9.85
CA TRP A 62 -9.26 -4.85 -8.41
C TRP A 62 -7.94 -4.18 -8.09
N GLY A 63 -7.92 -3.31 -7.10
CA GLY A 63 -6.70 -2.67 -6.65
C GLY A 63 -6.94 -1.90 -5.37
N ASP A 64 -5.87 -1.28 -4.90
CA ASP A 64 -5.85 -0.53 -3.65
C ASP A 64 -5.26 0.86 -3.89
N THR A 65 -5.98 1.88 -3.45
CA THR A 65 -5.57 3.28 -3.56
C THR A 65 -4.66 3.71 -2.42
N HIS A 66 -4.49 2.92 -1.37
CA HIS A 66 -3.89 3.40 -0.13
C HIS A 66 -3.12 2.30 0.61
N LEU A 67 -1.86 2.10 0.21
CA LEU A 67 -0.93 1.18 0.86
C LEU A 67 0.32 1.91 1.35
N HIS A 68 0.75 1.60 2.58
CA HIS A 68 2.01 2.08 3.15
C HIS A 68 3.07 0.97 3.21
N THR A 69 4.33 1.35 3.03
CA THR A 69 5.53 0.51 3.11
C THR A 69 6.39 0.92 4.31
N VAL A 70 7.55 0.29 4.47
CA VAL A 70 8.56 0.71 5.44
C VAL A 70 9.05 2.15 5.23
N ALA A 71 8.83 2.74 4.05
CA ALA A 71 9.20 4.13 3.78
C ALA A 71 8.33 5.14 4.56
N SER A 72 7.11 4.76 4.92
CA SER A 72 6.24 5.55 5.76
C SER A 72 6.60 5.41 7.24
N LEU A 73 6.69 6.55 7.94
CA LEU A 73 7.04 6.60 9.36
C LEU A 73 6.10 5.73 10.20
N ASP A 74 4.79 5.85 10.01
CA ASP A 74 3.79 5.10 10.77
C ASP A 74 3.89 3.59 10.51
N ALA A 75 3.84 3.14 9.26
CA ALA A 75 3.90 1.73 8.95
C ALA A 75 5.24 1.12 9.38
N GLY A 76 6.35 1.79 9.09
CA GLY A 76 7.68 1.34 9.45
C GLY A 76 7.90 1.28 10.97
N ALA A 77 7.49 2.31 11.71
CA ALA A 77 7.67 2.34 13.16
C ALA A 77 6.71 1.37 13.90
N PHE A 78 5.54 1.07 13.32
CA PHE A 78 4.63 0.02 13.79
C PHE A 78 5.07 -1.41 13.39
N GLY A 79 6.22 -1.56 12.73
CA GLY A 79 6.84 -2.86 12.49
C GLY A 79 6.74 -3.37 11.05
N ASN A 80 6.22 -2.61 10.09
CA ASN A 80 6.34 -2.99 8.69
C ASN A 80 7.81 -2.93 8.24
N ARG A 81 8.26 -3.92 7.47
CA ARG A 81 9.62 -3.98 6.92
C ARG A 81 9.64 -4.25 5.41
N LEU A 82 8.47 -4.36 4.78
CA LEU A 82 8.37 -4.52 3.33
C LEU A 82 8.53 -3.16 2.66
N ASP A 83 9.38 -3.12 1.64
CA ASP A 83 9.64 -1.92 0.84
C ASP A 83 8.68 -1.79 -0.35
N LEU A 84 8.89 -0.74 -1.16
CA LEU A 84 8.14 -0.47 -2.39
C LEU A 84 8.12 -1.68 -3.34
N ARG A 85 9.24 -2.39 -3.49
CA ARG A 85 9.37 -3.51 -4.42
C ARG A 85 8.58 -4.72 -3.94
N GLU A 86 8.70 -5.07 -2.65
CA GLU A 86 7.93 -6.14 -2.04
C GLU A 86 6.42 -5.86 -2.08
N ALA A 87 6.01 -4.59 -1.89
CA ALA A 87 4.60 -4.20 -2.04
C ALA A 87 4.05 -4.48 -3.44
N TYR A 88 4.78 -4.10 -4.50
CA TYR A 88 4.35 -4.37 -5.87
C TYR A 88 4.40 -5.85 -6.24
N LYS A 89 5.41 -6.60 -5.80
CA LYS A 89 5.46 -8.06 -5.96
C LYS A 89 4.23 -8.72 -5.35
N PHE A 90 3.91 -8.36 -4.10
CA PHE A 90 2.75 -8.89 -3.40
C PHE A 90 1.44 -8.56 -4.12
N ALA A 91 1.25 -7.30 -4.55
CA ALA A 91 0.07 -6.88 -5.30
C ALA A 91 -0.08 -7.60 -6.65
N ARG A 92 1.02 -7.89 -7.34
CA ARG A 92 1.05 -8.70 -8.57
C ARG A 92 0.84 -10.20 -8.31
N GLY A 93 0.66 -10.59 -7.04
CA GLY A 93 0.38 -11.95 -6.63
C GLY A 93 1.61 -12.85 -6.61
N GLU A 94 2.81 -12.28 -6.46
CA GLU A 94 4.01 -13.03 -6.11
C GLU A 94 3.98 -13.37 -4.61
N GLU A 95 4.73 -14.40 -4.22
CA GLU A 95 4.94 -14.72 -2.81
C GLU A 95 6.01 -13.78 -2.23
N VAL A 96 5.73 -13.19 -1.07
CA VAL A 96 6.67 -12.36 -0.31
C VAL A 96 6.74 -12.85 1.13
N VAL A 97 7.77 -12.47 1.87
CA VAL A 97 7.90 -12.79 3.30
C VAL A 97 7.41 -11.61 4.12
N ALA A 98 6.34 -11.80 4.90
CA ALA A 98 5.85 -10.79 5.82
C ALA A 98 6.91 -10.43 6.87
N THR A 99 6.81 -9.28 7.54
CA THR A 99 7.72 -8.91 8.64
C THR A 99 7.83 -10.01 9.71
N THR A 100 6.75 -10.77 9.95
CA THR A 100 6.73 -11.88 10.91
C THR A 100 7.52 -13.12 10.47
N GLY A 101 8.14 -13.09 9.28
CA GLY A 101 8.87 -14.22 8.70
C GLY A 101 7.99 -15.23 7.98
N ILE A 102 6.69 -14.98 7.88
CA ILE A 102 5.72 -15.89 7.29
C ILE A 102 5.59 -15.59 5.78
N PRO A 103 5.76 -16.59 4.89
CA PRO A 103 5.45 -16.43 3.47
C PRO A 103 3.96 -16.14 3.27
N ILE A 104 3.66 -15.10 2.50
CA ILE A 104 2.30 -14.65 2.19
C ILE A 104 2.13 -14.41 0.69
N ARG A 105 0.90 -14.60 0.21
CA ARG A 105 0.50 -14.34 -1.18
C ARG A 105 -0.98 -13.98 -1.22
N LEU A 106 -1.36 -13.02 -2.06
CA LEU A 106 -2.77 -12.73 -2.30
C LEU A 106 -3.47 -13.91 -2.98
N SER A 107 -4.69 -14.22 -2.54
CA SER A 107 -5.54 -15.22 -3.22
C SER A 107 -5.92 -14.80 -4.64
N ARG A 108 -5.92 -13.49 -4.89
CA ARG A 108 -6.12 -12.88 -6.20
C ARG A 108 -5.15 -11.68 -6.35
N PRO A 109 -4.33 -11.64 -7.41
CA PRO A 109 -3.54 -10.46 -7.74
C PRO A 109 -4.42 -9.23 -8.00
N TYR A 110 -3.91 -8.06 -7.68
CA TYR A 110 -4.49 -6.80 -8.11
C TYR A 110 -4.15 -6.49 -9.57
N ASP A 111 -5.02 -5.72 -10.20
CA ASP A 111 -4.84 -5.12 -11.51
C ASP A 111 -4.09 -3.78 -11.41
N TRP A 112 -4.06 -3.16 -10.23
CA TRP A 112 -3.33 -1.92 -9.97
C TRP A 112 -3.07 -1.70 -8.47
N LEU A 113 -2.07 -0.89 -8.15
CA LEU A 113 -1.76 -0.45 -6.79
C LEU A 113 -1.28 0.99 -6.79
N VAL A 114 -1.69 1.76 -5.76
CA VAL A 114 -1.03 3.00 -5.36
C VAL A 114 -0.29 2.73 -4.06
N VAL A 115 1.04 2.89 -4.06
CA VAL A 115 1.79 3.00 -2.81
C VAL A 115 1.79 4.46 -2.38
N ALA A 116 1.16 4.75 -1.25
CA ALA A 116 0.85 6.09 -0.77
C ALA A 116 1.50 6.36 0.59
N ASP A 117 2.83 6.22 0.64
CA ASP A 117 3.60 6.57 1.83
C ASP A 117 3.48 8.08 2.15
N HIS A 118 3.59 8.44 3.43
CA HIS A 118 3.52 9.84 3.86
C HIS A 118 4.62 10.68 3.20
N SER A 119 4.21 11.83 2.66
CA SER A 119 5.11 12.80 2.04
C SER A 119 5.91 13.62 3.04
N ASP A 120 5.39 13.85 4.25
CA ASP A 120 6.12 14.58 5.28
C ASP A 120 7.37 13.80 5.71
N ASN A 121 8.53 14.42 5.54
CA ASN A 121 9.84 13.84 5.85
C ASN A 121 10.16 12.53 5.09
N MET A 122 9.64 12.41 3.86
CA MET A 122 9.85 11.24 2.99
C MET A 122 11.34 10.87 2.87
N GLY A 123 11.64 9.58 3.00
CA GLY A 123 12.99 9.02 2.93
C GLY A 123 13.78 9.05 4.24
N TRP A 124 13.38 9.87 5.22
CA TRP A 124 14.09 9.98 6.49
C TRP A 124 14.00 8.70 7.33
N PHE A 125 12.83 8.09 7.40
CA PHE A 125 12.63 6.92 8.27
C PHE A 125 13.40 5.67 7.79
N PRO A 126 13.43 5.32 6.49
CA PRO A 126 14.35 4.31 5.98
C PRO A 126 15.82 4.57 6.32
N ASP A 127 16.27 5.81 6.17
CA ASP A 127 17.64 6.20 6.50
C ASP A 127 17.93 6.07 8.00
N LEU A 128 16.97 6.39 8.87
CA LEU A 128 17.07 6.16 10.31
C LEU A 128 17.18 4.65 10.58
N LEU A 129 16.28 3.83 10.03
CA LEU A 129 16.28 2.38 10.22
C LEU A 129 17.58 1.73 9.74
N ALA A 130 18.16 2.25 8.65
CA ALA A 130 19.46 1.81 8.12
C ALA A 130 20.65 2.28 8.96
N GLY A 131 20.43 3.11 9.99
CA GLY A 131 21.48 3.63 10.86
C GLY A 131 22.39 4.64 10.16
N LYS A 132 21.84 5.48 9.27
CA LYS A 132 22.61 6.49 8.53
C LYS A 132 23.46 7.34 9.48
N PRO A 133 24.79 7.42 9.31
CA PRO A 133 25.69 8.04 10.29
C PRO A 133 25.36 9.50 10.62
N THR A 134 24.86 10.26 9.66
CA THR A 134 24.49 11.67 9.87
C THR A 134 23.28 11.82 10.79
N LEU A 135 22.34 10.87 10.79
CA LEU A 135 21.20 10.86 11.71
C LEU A 135 21.60 10.36 13.09
N LEU A 136 22.50 9.38 13.18
CA LEU A 136 22.99 8.85 14.46
C LEU A 136 24.02 9.75 15.16
N ALA A 137 24.52 10.78 14.47
CA ALA A 137 25.34 11.82 15.07
C ALA A 137 24.52 12.76 15.97
N ASP A 138 23.22 12.89 15.70
CA ASP A 138 22.28 13.60 16.56
C ASP A 138 21.87 12.71 17.74
N PRO A 139 21.93 13.19 19.00
CA PRO A 139 21.54 12.41 20.17
C PRO A 139 20.10 11.88 20.11
N THR A 140 19.16 12.68 19.58
CA THR A 140 17.76 12.30 19.42
C THR A 140 17.60 11.22 18.36
N GLY A 141 18.25 11.39 17.20
CA GLY A 141 18.26 10.37 16.14
C GLY A 141 18.85 9.05 16.63
N LYS A 142 19.93 9.11 17.42
CA LYS A 142 20.53 7.92 18.03
C LYS A 142 19.64 7.25 19.07
N ASP A 143 18.93 8.03 19.91
CA ASP A 143 17.97 7.49 20.87
C ASP A 143 16.84 6.74 20.16
N TRP A 144 16.19 7.40 19.20
CA TRP A 144 15.11 6.80 18.41
C TRP A 144 15.56 5.51 17.71
N TYR A 145 16.74 5.52 17.08
CA TYR A 145 17.31 4.32 16.48
C TYR A 145 17.43 3.18 17.50
N ASN A 146 18.08 3.42 18.65
CA ASN A 146 18.30 2.39 19.66
C ASN A 146 16.97 1.83 20.21
N ARG A 147 15.99 2.70 20.45
CA ARG A 147 14.66 2.29 20.92
C ARG A 147 13.90 1.47 19.89
N ILE A 148 13.93 1.85 18.61
CA ILE A 148 13.35 1.06 17.53
C ILE A 148 14.01 -0.33 17.46
N GLN A 149 15.35 -0.41 17.53
CA GLN A 149 16.06 -1.70 17.53
C GLN A 149 15.74 -2.55 18.77
N ALA A 150 15.42 -1.92 19.90
CA ALA A 150 14.98 -2.59 21.12
C ALA A 150 13.50 -3.01 21.11
N GLY A 151 12.75 -2.73 20.04
CA GLY A 151 11.33 -3.08 19.90
C GLY A 151 10.34 -2.01 20.37
N ASP A 152 10.81 -0.83 20.77
CA ASP A 152 9.98 0.31 21.21
C ASP A 152 9.58 1.23 20.03
N GLY A 153 9.41 0.66 18.84
CA GLY A 153 9.13 1.42 17.61
C GLY A 153 7.82 2.22 17.68
N VAL A 154 6.78 1.67 18.31
CA VAL A 154 5.46 2.33 18.42
C VAL A 154 5.55 3.61 19.24
N SER A 155 6.25 3.59 20.39
CA SER A 155 6.39 4.79 21.22
C SER A 155 7.20 5.87 20.51
N VAL A 156 8.25 5.48 19.78
CA VAL A 156 9.04 6.39 18.94
C VAL A 156 8.17 6.98 17.82
N ALA A 157 7.31 6.18 17.18
CA ALA A 157 6.37 6.66 16.16
C ALA A 157 5.47 7.77 16.71
N LEU A 158 4.84 7.52 17.86
CA LEU A 158 3.92 8.47 18.51
C LEU A 158 4.63 9.76 18.92
N GLU A 159 5.86 9.64 19.41
CA GLU A 159 6.71 10.79 19.74
C GLU A 159 6.99 11.65 18.50
N ILE A 160 7.45 11.02 17.40
CA ILE A 160 7.75 11.73 16.16
C ILE A 160 6.49 12.37 15.56
N ILE A 161 5.37 11.65 15.52
CA ILE A 161 4.09 12.19 15.04
C ILE A 161 3.66 13.40 15.88
N SER A 162 3.84 13.35 17.20
CA SER A 162 3.56 14.48 18.09
C SER A 162 4.42 15.68 17.74
N LEU A 163 5.73 15.47 17.53
CA LEU A 163 6.66 16.54 17.15
C LEU A 163 6.29 17.16 15.79
N PHE A 164 5.89 16.35 14.80
CA PHE A 164 5.40 16.87 13.52
C PHE A 164 4.13 17.71 13.67
N SER A 165 3.12 17.19 14.39
CA SER A 165 1.84 17.89 14.59
C SER A 165 1.99 19.21 15.34
N GLN A 166 3.02 19.31 16.20
CA GLN A 166 3.30 20.52 16.99
C GLN A 166 4.29 21.48 16.30
N GLY A 167 4.88 21.09 15.17
CA GLY A 167 5.91 21.89 14.51
C GLY A 167 7.26 21.87 15.26
N GLU A 168 7.51 20.86 16.08
CA GLU A 168 8.68 20.74 16.96
C GLU A 168 9.68 19.66 16.48
N PHE A 169 9.47 19.07 15.30
CA PHE A 169 10.42 18.10 14.75
C PHE A 169 11.80 18.76 14.53
N PRO A 170 12.92 18.11 14.91
CA PRO A 170 14.25 18.73 14.80
C PRO A 170 14.62 19.11 13.36
N GLU A 171 14.83 20.40 13.11
CA GLU A 171 15.16 20.95 11.78
C GLU A 171 16.42 20.29 11.18
N ALA A 172 17.42 20.00 12.01
CA ALA A 172 18.68 19.37 11.58
C ALA A 172 18.49 17.95 10.98
N MET A 173 17.35 17.31 11.25
CA MET A 173 17.00 15.99 10.73
C MET A 173 15.89 16.05 9.67
N MET A 174 15.38 17.24 9.32
CA MET A 174 14.27 17.39 8.39
C MET A 174 14.68 17.10 6.94
N TYR A 175 13.99 16.17 6.30
CA TYR A 175 14.05 15.96 4.85
C TYR A 175 12.92 16.78 4.24
N ALA A 176 13.24 18.02 3.88
CA ALA A 176 12.32 18.94 3.24
C ALA A 176 12.34 18.82 1.70
N PRO A 177 11.31 19.27 0.98
CA PRO A 177 11.21 19.18 -0.49
C PRO A 177 12.43 19.64 -1.30
N ASP A 178 13.23 20.56 -0.76
CA ASP A 178 14.43 21.10 -1.41
C ASP A 178 15.72 20.32 -1.09
N THR A 179 15.72 19.43 -0.09
CA THR A 179 16.88 18.62 0.28
C THR A 179 17.18 17.54 -0.77
N LYS A 180 18.43 17.06 -0.78
CA LYS A 180 18.85 16.00 -1.69
C LYS A 180 18.16 14.69 -1.36
N GLU A 181 18.04 14.40 -0.07
CA GLU A 181 17.47 13.18 0.48
C GLU A 181 16.00 13.03 0.09
N TYR A 182 15.20 14.09 0.25
CA TYR A 182 13.79 14.08 -0.13
C TYR A 182 13.60 13.85 -1.63
N LYS A 183 14.35 14.58 -2.46
CA LYS A 183 14.34 14.41 -3.92
C LYS A 183 14.74 13.01 -4.34
N SER A 184 15.71 12.41 -3.65
CA SER A 184 16.15 11.04 -3.91
C SER A 184 15.07 10.03 -3.55
N ALA A 185 14.40 10.20 -2.41
CA ALA A 185 13.31 9.33 -1.99
C ALA A 185 12.10 9.42 -2.95
N TRP A 186 11.71 10.65 -3.34
CA TRP A 186 10.66 10.83 -4.33
C TRP A 186 11.00 10.21 -5.68
N LYS A 187 12.26 10.36 -6.11
CA LYS A 187 12.75 9.70 -7.31
C LYS A 187 12.67 8.18 -7.20
N GLU A 188 13.01 7.59 -6.05
CA GLU A 188 12.89 6.15 -5.84
C GLU A 188 11.44 5.66 -5.93
N VAL A 189 10.49 6.39 -5.32
CA VAL A 189 9.05 6.09 -5.44
C VAL A 189 8.62 6.04 -6.91
N ILE A 190 9.01 7.05 -7.69
CA ILE A 190 8.73 7.11 -9.14
C ILE A 190 9.38 5.94 -9.87
N ASP A 191 10.68 5.75 -9.67
CA ASP A 191 11.47 4.75 -10.41
C ASP A 191 10.94 3.33 -10.14
N VAL A 192 10.57 3.01 -8.89
CA VAL A 192 10.03 1.70 -8.53
C VAL A 192 8.61 1.51 -9.07
N ALA A 193 7.77 2.54 -9.08
CA ALA A 193 6.46 2.46 -9.73
C ALA A 193 6.62 2.15 -11.23
N GLU A 194 7.51 2.85 -11.93
CA GLU A 194 7.79 2.56 -13.36
C GLU A 194 8.39 1.17 -13.57
N GLU A 195 9.30 0.72 -12.70
CA GLU A 195 9.91 -0.62 -12.75
C GLU A 195 8.84 -1.73 -12.72
N TYR A 196 7.77 -1.53 -11.94
CA TYR A 196 6.72 -2.53 -11.71
C TYR A 196 5.45 -2.32 -12.56
N ASN A 197 5.36 -1.24 -13.32
CA ASN A 197 4.25 -0.99 -14.24
C ASN A 197 4.34 -1.93 -15.47
N ASP A 198 3.31 -2.75 -15.70
CA ASP A 198 3.21 -3.65 -16.85
C ASP A 198 1.92 -3.32 -17.64
N PRO A 199 1.98 -2.36 -18.59
CA PRO A 199 0.81 -1.85 -19.29
C PRO A 199 -0.07 -2.95 -19.89
N GLY A 200 -1.35 -2.94 -19.54
CA GLY A 200 -2.33 -3.95 -19.96
C GLY A 200 -2.45 -5.17 -19.05
N LYS A 201 -1.60 -5.30 -18.03
CA LYS A 201 -1.66 -6.37 -17.02
C LYS A 201 -1.69 -5.85 -15.59
N PHE A 202 -0.85 -4.88 -15.25
CA PHE A 202 -0.77 -4.29 -13.92
C PHE A 202 -0.39 -2.82 -14.02
N THR A 203 -1.13 -1.95 -13.33
CA THR A 203 -0.78 -0.52 -13.23
C THR A 203 -0.19 -0.20 -11.86
N ALA A 204 1.09 0.13 -11.83
CA ALA A 204 1.72 0.73 -10.65
C ALA A 204 1.55 2.25 -10.75
N PHE A 205 0.61 2.80 -10.00
CA PHE A 205 0.42 4.24 -9.98
C PHE A 205 1.49 4.91 -9.14
N ILE A 206 2.07 5.99 -9.66
CA ILE A 206 2.87 6.90 -8.86
C ILE A 206 1.90 7.65 -7.93
N GLY A 207 2.23 7.69 -6.65
CA GLY A 207 1.43 8.41 -5.66
C GLY A 207 2.16 8.66 -4.36
N PHE A 208 1.52 9.45 -3.50
CA PHE A 208 1.97 9.73 -2.14
C PHE A 208 0.77 10.13 -1.28
N GLU A 209 0.94 10.09 0.04
CA GLU A 209 -0.04 10.62 0.97
C GLU A 209 0.37 12.00 1.50
N TRP A 210 -0.55 12.95 1.45
CA TRP A 210 -0.47 14.26 2.11
C TRP A 210 -1.31 14.24 3.40
N THR A 211 -0.73 14.65 4.53
CA THR A 211 -1.32 14.43 5.87
C THR A 211 -1.35 15.69 6.71
N SER A 212 -2.54 16.27 6.89
CA SER A 212 -2.78 17.47 7.69
C SER A 212 -3.16 17.13 9.14
N LEU A 213 -2.24 17.45 10.06
CA LEU A 213 -2.34 17.19 11.50
C LEU A 213 -2.73 18.41 12.36
N ILE A 214 -3.62 19.28 11.88
CA ILE A 214 -3.95 20.55 12.57
C ILE A 214 -4.66 20.29 13.90
N LYS A 215 -4.02 20.60 15.03
CA LYS A 215 -4.62 20.60 16.39
C LYS A 215 -5.32 19.28 16.76
N GLY A 216 -4.79 18.15 16.31
CA GLY A 216 -5.36 16.81 16.56
C GLY A 216 -6.36 16.33 15.51
N ASN A 217 -6.71 17.16 14.52
CA ASN A 217 -7.39 16.70 13.31
C ASN A 217 -6.40 15.87 12.48
N ASN A 218 -6.90 14.90 11.72
CA ASN A 218 -6.06 13.94 11.01
C ASN A 218 -6.62 13.68 9.61
N MET A 219 -6.50 14.70 8.75
CA MET A 219 -7.00 14.65 7.39
C MET A 219 -5.91 14.18 6.44
N HIS A 220 -6.29 13.30 5.52
CA HIS A 220 -5.35 12.75 4.55
C HIS A 220 -5.88 12.83 3.13
N ARG A 221 -4.95 12.90 2.18
CA ARG A 221 -5.23 12.85 0.75
C ARG A 221 -4.19 11.95 0.08
N VAL A 222 -4.65 10.89 -0.57
CA VAL A 222 -3.81 10.12 -1.49
C VAL A 222 -3.78 10.85 -2.82
N VAL A 223 -2.60 11.34 -3.20
CA VAL A 223 -2.34 12.00 -4.48
C VAL A 223 -1.87 10.94 -5.47
N ILE A 224 -2.56 10.84 -6.62
CA ILE A 224 -2.36 9.81 -7.64
C ILE A 224 -2.11 10.50 -8.98
N TYR A 225 -1.01 10.14 -9.63
CA TYR A 225 -0.67 10.68 -10.94
C TYR A 225 -1.29 9.81 -12.03
N ARG A 226 -1.90 10.43 -13.06
CA ARG A 226 -2.34 9.71 -14.26
C ARG A 226 -1.14 9.29 -15.12
N ASP A 227 -0.14 10.16 -15.17
CA ASP A 227 1.00 10.05 -16.07
C ASP A 227 2.23 9.42 -15.40
N GLY A 228 3.18 8.96 -16.22
CA GLY A 228 4.42 8.35 -15.76
C GLY A 228 5.52 9.33 -15.34
N ALA A 229 6.71 8.77 -15.09
CA ALA A 229 7.86 9.47 -14.51
C ALA A 229 8.23 10.80 -15.15
N ALA A 230 8.12 10.94 -16.48
CA ALA A 230 8.50 12.17 -17.19
C ALA A 230 7.73 13.40 -16.69
N LYS A 231 6.45 13.22 -16.30
CA LYS A 231 5.63 14.28 -15.72
C LYS A 231 5.73 14.29 -14.20
N ALA A 232 5.60 13.13 -13.54
CA ALA A 232 5.62 13.04 -12.08
C ALA A 232 6.92 13.58 -11.44
N SER A 233 8.06 13.50 -12.15
CA SER A 233 9.34 14.02 -11.67
C SER A 233 9.52 15.54 -11.80
N GLN A 234 8.58 16.26 -12.44
CA GLN A 234 8.68 17.71 -12.65
C GLN A 234 8.54 18.51 -11.35
N MET A 235 7.88 17.93 -10.35
CA MET A 235 7.71 18.47 -9.00
C MET A 235 7.88 17.33 -7.99
N VAL A 236 8.39 17.65 -6.80
CA VAL A 236 8.45 16.68 -5.70
C VAL A 236 7.12 16.63 -4.97
N ALA A 237 6.82 15.52 -4.30
CA ALA A 237 5.64 15.38 -3.45
C ALA A 237 5.46 16.58 -2.50
N TYR A 238 4.22 17.05 -2.36
CA TYR A 238 3.90 18.19 -1.51
C TYR A 238 3.77 17.75 -0.05
N THR A 239 4.28 18.57 0.86
CA THR A 239 4.29 18.29 2.31
C THR A 239 3.30 19.19 3.05
N THR A 240 3.11 18.94 4.35
CA THR A 240 2.36 19.85 5.23
C THR A 240 3.26 20.76 6.06
N TYR A 241 4.55 20.43 6.16
CA TYR A 241 5.49 21.19 6.97
C TYR A 241 5.98 22.49 6.28
N PRO A 242 5.84 23.68 6.91
CA PRO A 242 6.34 24.93 6.35
C PRO A 242 7.89 24.98 6.33
N PRO A 243 8.52 25.80 5.46
CA PRO A 243 7.91 26.80 4.58
C PRO A 243 7.54 26.26 3.18
N LEU A 244 7.88 25.01 2.86
CA LEU A 244 7.68 24.42 1.54
C LEU A 244 6.40 23.59 1.41
N GLY A 245 5.69 23.41 2.53
CA GLY A 245 4.39 22.76 2.63
C GLY A 245 3.38 23.61 3.40
N SER A 246 2.15 23.12 3.45
CA SER A 246 1.06 23.73 4.22
C SER A 246 0.05 22.64 4.59
N PRO A 247 -0.52 22.66 5.81
CA PRO A 247 -1.59 21.76 6.20
C PRO A 247 -2.98 22.22 5.71
N ASP A 248 -3.10 23.37 5.02
CA ASP A 248 -4.37 23.80 4.42
C ASP A 248 -4.61 23.02 3.12
N PRO A 249 -5.73 22.27 2.99
CA PRO A 249 -6.08 21.58 1.74
C PRO A 249 -6.19 22.51 0.53
N ARG A 250 -6.47 23.81 0.72
CA ARG A 250 -6.48 24.80 -0.37
C ARG A 250 -5.11 25.02 -0.96
N ASP A 251 -4.06 24.91 -0.17
CA ASP A 251 -2.69 25.00 -0.68
C ASP A 251 -2.28 23.72 -1.40
N LEU A 252 -2.77 22.55 -0.95
CA LEU A 252 -2.67 21.32 -1.74
C LEU A 252 -3.36 21.50 -3.11
N TRP A 253 -4.56 22.08 -3.19
CA TRP A 253 -5.24 22.32 -4.48
C TRP A 253 -4.46 23.26 -5.41
N LYS A 254 -3.84 24.31 -4.86
CA LYS A 254 -2.92 25.17 -5.62
C LYS A 254 -1.71 24.40 -6.12
N TRP A 255 -1.14 23.53 -5.29
CA TRP A 255 -0.01 22.68 -5.69
C TRP A 255 -0.38 21.70 -6.80
N LEU A 256 -1.56 21.05 -6.73
CA LEU A 256 -2.05 20.18 -7.81
C LEU A 256 -2.22 20.97 -9.12
N THR A 257 -2.85 22.15 -9.07
CA THR A 257 -3.01 23.02 -10.24
C THR A 257 -1.65 23.41 -10.83
N ALA A 258 -0.68 23.78 -9.98
CA ALA A 258 0.67 24.13 -10.42
C ALA A 258 1.39 22.94 -11.07
N PHE A 259 1.15 21.71 -10.59
CA PHE A 259 1.65 20.50 -11.23
C PHE A 259 1.05 20.30 -12.61
N GLU A 260 -0.27 20.42 -12.76
CA GLU A 260 -0.96 20.28 -14.03
C GLU A 260 -0.48 21.34 -15.04
N ASP A 261 -0.40 22.61 -14.63
CA ASP A 261 0.09 23.72 -15.46
C ASP A 261 1.55 23.54 -15.90
N LYS A 262 2.42 23.08 -14.99
CA LYS A 262 3.86 22.94 -15.27
C LYS A 262 4.17 21.72 -16.13
N SER A 263 3.51 20.60 -15.86
CA SER A 263 3.84 19.31 -16.48
C SER A 263 2.94 18.96 -17.68
N GLY A 264 1.78 19.60 -17.80
CA GLY A 264 0.71 19.18 -18.70
C GLY A 264 0.16 17.78 -18.38
N GLY A 265 0.35 17.30 -17.14
CA GLY A 265 -0.15 16.03 -16.63
C GLY A 265 -1.41 16.20 -15.81
N ASP A 266 -2.07 15.09 -15.52
CA ASP A 266 -3.25 15.06 -14.65
C ASP A 266 -2.93 14.42 -13.31
N VAL A 267 -3.50 14.97 -12.24
CA VAL A 267 -3.36 14.44 -10.88
C VAL A 267 -4.70 14.43 -10.17
N LEU A 268 -4.93 13.39 -9.35
CA LEU A 268 -6.13 13.25 -8.52
C LEU A 268 -5.72 13.19 -7.05
N ALA A 269 -6.52 13.80 -6.17
CA ALA A 269 -6.38 13.59 -4.74
C ALA A 269 -7.66 12.98 -4.15
N ILE A 270 -7.56 11.80 -3.55
CA ILE A 270 -8.67 11.08 -2.93
C ILE A 270 -8.62 11.28 -1.42
N ALA A 271 -9.75 11.68 -0.83
CA ALA A 271 -9.91 11.81 0.60
C ALA A 271 -10.12 10.46 1.29
N HIS A 272 -9.41 10.25 2.40
CA HIS A 272 -9.81 9.29 3.44
C HIS A 272 -9.77 10.00 4.80
N ASN A 273 -10.36 9.36 5.82
CA ASN A 273 -10.54 9.94 7.16
C ASN A 273 -11.20 11.33 7.17
N GLY A 274 -12.10 11.61 6.22
CA GLY A 274 -12.74 12.92 6.08
C GLY A 274 -13.62 13.34 7.27
N ASN A 275 -13.94 12.41 8.18
CA ASN A 275 -14.66 12.65 9.44
C ASN A 275 -13.75 13.10 10.59
N LEU A 276 -12.43 13.12 10.40
CA LEU A 276 -11.43 13.61 11.37
C LEU A 276 -10.93 15.03 11.01
N ALA A 277 -11.76 15.78 10.28
CA ALA A 277 -11.52 17.13 9.77
C ALA A 277 -11.99 18.23 10.72
#